data_AF-A0A9W8TQT1-F1
#
_entry.id   AF-A0A9W8TQT1-F1
#
_cell.length_a   1.000
_cell.length_b   1.000
_cell.length_c   1.000
_cell.angle_alpha   90.00
_cell.angle_beta   90.00
_cell.angle_gamma   90.00
#
_symmetry.space_group_name_H-M   'P 1'
#
loop_
_entity.id
_entity.type
_entity.pdbx_description
1 polymer ?
#
loop_
_entity_poly.entity_id
_entity_poly.type
_entity_poly.pdbx_seq_one_letter_code
_entity_poly.pdbx_strand_id
1 'polypeptide(L)'
;MPSQNNSGVPVIHAPDGVGYRLMELPPELLEALESSTTPELRLESSATSAVLKLGTQSWALRQKNTSNALILLKAGNVAAASVQIPQPGLQVVSTIHDTIELIPEPSNKPATTAKGKWHERFAKGR
;
A
#
# COMPACT_ATOMS: atom_id res chain seq x y z
N MET A 1 -28.48 -35.24 -21.11
CA MET A 1 -27.99 -33.85 -21.09
C MET A 1 -27.44 -33.59 -19.69
N PRO A 2 -26.12 -33.53 -19.47
CA PRO A 2 -25.59 -33.23 -18.15
C PRO A 2 -25.76 -31.72 -17.89
N SER A 3 -26.60 -31.36 -16.92
CA SER A 3 -26.64 -30.00 -16.40
C SER A 3 -25.35 -29.74 -15.64
N GLN A 4 -24.51 -28.83 -16.13
CA GLN A 4 -23.33 -28.39 -15.39
C GLN A 4 -23.81 -27.74 -14.09
N ASN A 5 -23.66 -28.44 -12.97
CA ASN A 5 -23.83 -27.87 -11.64
C ASN A 5 -22.68 -26.89 -11.44
N ASN A 6 -22.93 -25.61 -11.73
CA ASN A 6 -21.96 -24.55 -11.48
C ASN A 6 -21.92 -24.23 -9.98
N SER A 7 -21.27 -25.09 -9.19
CA SER A 7 -21.10 -24.95 -7.74
C SER A 7 -19.96 -24.00 -7.35
N GLY A 8 -19.59 -23.08 -8.25
CA GLY A 8 -18.51 -22.11 -8.01
C GLY A 8 -18.97 -20.95 -7.13
N VAL A 9 -18.03 -20.31 -6.43
CA VAL A 9 -18.28 -19.06 -5.72
C VAL A 9 -18.47 -17.94 -6.75
N PRO A 10 -19.60 -17.21 -6.75
CA PRO A 10 -19.81 -16.14 -7.72
C PRO A 10 -18.86 -14.97 -7.43
N VAL A 11 -18.20 -14.47 -8.48
CA VAL A 11 -17.28 -13.33 -8.41
C VAL A 11 -17.80 -12.22 -9.33
N ILE A 12 -17.94 -11.00 -8.81
CA ILE A 12 -18.33 -9.82 -9.59
C ILE A 12 -17.31 -8.70 -9.46
N HIS A 13 -17.22 -7.86 -10.49
CA HIS A 13 -16.38 -6.67 -10.47
C HIS A 13 -17.17 -5.47 -9.94
N ALA A 14 -16.80 -4.99 -8.74
CA ALA A 14 -17.53 -3.93 -8.03
C ALA A 14 -16.55 -3.01 -7.26
N PRO A 15 -15.77 -2.17 -7.96
CA PRO A 15 -14.87 -1.21 -7.31
C PRO A 15 -15.68 -0.14 -6.59
N ASP A 16 -15.28 0.19 -5.35
CA ASP A 16 -15.96 1.15 -4.48
C ASP A 16 -15.35 2.56 -4.48
N GLY A 17 -14.25 2.76 -5.22
CA GLY A 17 -13.58 4.05 -5.37
C GLY A 17 -12.73 4.47 -4.17
N VAL A 18 -12.55 3.62 -3.16
CA VAL A 18 -11.77 3.95 -1.94
C VAL A 18 -10.28 4.17 -2.23
N GLY A 19 -9.74 3.59 -3.32
CA GLY A 19 -8.35 3.77 -3.71
C GLY A 19 -7.36 2.90 -2.90
N TYR A 20 -7.72 1.64 -2.66
CA TYR A 20 -6.90 0.68 -1.91
C TYR A 20 -5.47 0.58 -2.45
N ARG A 21 -4.50 0.55 -1.53
CA ARG A 21 -3.09 0.24 -1.79
C ARG A 21 -2.61 -0.85 -0.84
N LEU A 22 -1.63 -1.62 -1.31
CA LEU A 22 -0.95 -2.63 -0.50
C LEU A 22 0.37 -2.08 0.02
N MET A 23 0.62 -2.27 1.30
CA MET A 23 1.85 -1.86 1.97
C MET A 23 2.46 -3.05 2.69
N GLU A 24 3.76 -3.25 2.52
CA GLU A 24 4.52 -4.24 3.26
C GLU A 24 4.64 -3.79 4.73
N LEU A 25 4.36 -4.69 5.67
CA LEU A 25 4.38 -4.39 7.10
C LEU A 25 5.63 -5.03 7.73
N PRO A 26 6.59 -4.22 8.20
CA PRO A 26 7.67 -4.70 9.06
C PRO A 26 7.12 -5.33 10.34
N PRO A 27 7.81 -6.33 10.93
CA PRO A 27 7.34 -7.02 12.14
C PRO A 27 6.97 -6.08 13.28
N GLU A 28 7.77 -5.05 13.51
CA GLU A 28 7.55 -4.06 14.57
C GLU A 28 6.27 -3.22 14.35
N LEU A 29 5.93 -2.94 13.09
CA LEU A 29 4.71 -2.22 12.74
C LEU A 29 3.49 -3.13 12.86
N LEU A 30 3.63 -4.40 12.48
CA LEU A 30 2.59 -5.41 12.63
C LEU A 30 2.24 -5.61 14.12
N GLU A 31 3.26 -5.82 14.97
CA GLU A 31 3.06 -5.96 16.42
C GLU A 31 2.36 -4.74 17.02
N ALA A 32 2.72 -3.52 16.58
CA ALA A 32 2.06 -2.31 17.06
C ALA A 32 0.59 -2.21 16.61
N LEU A 33 0.29 -2.58 15.36
CA LEU A 33 -1.07 -2.58 14.81
C LEU A 33 -1.98 -3.65 15.43
N GLU A 34 -1.41 -4.79 15.83
CA GLU A 34 -2.13 -5.87 16.52
C GLU A 34 -2.24 -5.66 18.05
N SER A 35 -1.49 -4.70 18.59
CA SER A 35 -1.51 -4.40 20.03
C SER A 35 -2.86 -3.82 20.49
N SER A 36 -3.18 -3.98 21.77
CA SER A 36 -4.40 -3.43 22.37
C SER A 36 -4.42 -1.91 22.48
N THR A 37 -3.25 -1.28 22.37
CA THR A 37 -3.07 0.18 22.36
C THR A 37 -3.07 0.67 20.93
N THR A 38 -3.99 1.58 20.58
CA THR A 38 -4.02 2.18 19.24
C THR A 38 -2.72 2.91 18.95
N PRO A 39 -1.89 2.45 17.98
CA PRO A 39 -0.63 3.11 17.68
C PRO A 39 -0.89 4.43 16.96
N GLU A 40 -0.12 5.47 17.29
CA GLU A 40 -0.17 6.73 16.56
C GLU A 40 0.74 6.66 15.33
N LEU A 41 0.13 6.44 14.16
CA LEU A 41 0.81 6.44 12.86
C LEU A 41 0.65 7.79 12.17
N ARG A 42 1.77 8.35 11.70
CA ARG A 42 1.77 9.63 10.97
C ARG A 42 2.44 9.47 9.61
N LEU A 43 1.80 10.03 8.59
CA LEU A 43 2.37 10.17 7.25
C LEU A 43 2.85 11.61 7.07
N GLU A 44 4.14 11.77 6.79
CA GLU A 44 4.75 13.06 6.56
C GLU A 44 5.36 13.11 5.16
N SER A 45 5.32 14.27 4.52
CA SER A 45 6.04 14.52 3.28
C SER A 45 7.46 14.96 3.61
N SER A 46 8.45 14.35 2.95
CA SER A 46 9.83 14.82 2.92
C SER A 46 10.16 15.41 1.56
N ALA A 47 11.35 15.99 1.41
CA ALA A 47 11.79 16.60 0.15
C ALA A 47 11.77 15.63 -1.05
N THR A 48 11.85 14.32 -0.82
CA THR A 48 12.01 13.32 -1.89
C THR A 48 10.99 12.18 -1.85
N SER A 49 10.30 11.96 -0.73
CA SER A 49 9.36 10.85 -0.55
C SER A 49 8.40 11.09 0.63
N ALA A 50 7.34 10.29 0.72
CA ALA A 50 6.54 10.19 1.94
C ALA A 50 7.26 9.32 2.99
N VAL A 51 7.07 9.61 4.27
CA VAL A 51 7.63 8.88 5.41
C VAL A 51 6.50 8.50 6.35
N LEU A 52 6.43 7.22 6.71
CA LEU A 52 5.58 6.70 7.78
C LEU A 52 6.37 6.77 9.09
N LYS A 53 5.75 7.31 10.14
CA LYS A 53 6.33 7.36 11.48
C LYS A 53 5.46 6.61 12.48
N LEU A 54 6.14 5.91 13.38
CA LEU A 54 5.57 5.27 14.56
C LEU A 54 6.48 5.60 15.74
N GLY A 55 6.07 6.55 16.59
CA GLY A 55 6.89 7.02 17.71
C GLY A 55 8.28 7.51 17.28
N THR A 56 9.33 6.78 17.64
CA THR A 56 10.73 7.08 17.31
C THR A 56 11.20 6.42 16.01
N GLN A 57 10.42 5.51 15.44
CA GLN A 57 10.74 4.79 14.21
C GLN A 57 10.18 5.54 13.00
N SER A 58 10.87 5.42 11.86
CA SER A 58 10.51 6.09 10.62
C SER A 58 10.86 5.20 9.43
N TRP A 59 9.97 5.14 8.44
CA TRP A 59 10.18 4.39 7.21
C TRP A 59 9.81 5.24 6.00
N ALA A 60 10.71 5.34 5.02
CA ALA A 60 10.41 5.95 3.74
C ALA A 60 9.53 4.99 2.92
N LEU A 61 8.47 5.52 2.32
CA LEU A 61 7.61 4.77 1.42
C LEU A 61 8.24 4.70 0.04
N ARG A 62 8.39 3.48 -0.48
CA ARG A 62 8.87 3.23 -1.83
C ARG A 62 7.84 2.44 -2.62
N GLN A 63 7.38 3.01 -3.74
CA GLN A 63 6.52 2.29 -4.65
C GLN A 63 7.32 1.27 -5.47
N LYS A 64 6.81 0.05 -5.56
CA LYS A 64 7.37 -1.05 -6.34
C LYS A 64 6.30 -1.62 -7.26
N ASN A 65 6.50 -1.50 -8.56
CA ASN A 65 5.56 -2.03 -9.53
C ASN A 65 5.67 -3.56 -9.62
N THR A 66 4.56 -4.22 -9.92
CA THR A 66 4.48 -5.67 -10.13
C THR A 66 4.08 -5.95 -11.58
N SER A 67 4.67 -6.97 -12.20
CA SER A 67 4.26 -7.42 -13.54
C SER A 67 2.91 -8.13 -13.55
N ASN A 68 2.45 -8.55 -12.37
CA ASN A 68 1.20 -9.25 -12.16
C ASN A 68 0.17 -8.31 -11.57
N ALA A 69 -1.09 -8.47 -11.96
CA ALA A 69 -2.22 -7.80 -11.36
C ALA A 69 -2.62 -8.50 -10.04
N LEU A 70 -2.70 -7.75 -8.95
CA LEU A 70 -3.16 -8.21 -7.65
C LEU A 70 -4.63 -7.82 -7.48
N ILE A 71 -5.52 -8.80 -7.37
CA ILE A 71 -6.96 -8.57 -7.27
C ILE A 71 -7.37 -8.59 -5.81
N LEU A 72 -7.89 -7.46 -5.30
CA LEU A 72 -8.45 -7.38 -3.95
C LEU A 72 -9.92 -7.81 -3.99
N LEU A 73 -10.22 -8.83 -3.19
CA LEU A 73 -11.55 -9.39 -3.05
C LEU A 73 -12.13 -9.04 -1.69
N LYS A 74 -13.42 -8.68 -1.69
CA LYS A 74 -14.20 -8.50 -0.48
C LYS A 74 -15.35 -9.50 -0.48
N ALA A 75 -15.54 -10.19 0.63
CA ALA A 75 -16.71 -11.03 0.81
C ALA A 75 -17.97 -10.14 0.82
N GLY A 76 -18.98 -10.53 0.05
CA GLY A 76 -20.20 -9.76 -0.08
C GLY A 76 -21.33 -10.58 -0.69
N ASN A 77 -22.52 -9.99 -0.74
CA ASN A 77 -23.64 -10.61 -1.42
C ASN A 77 -23.64 -10.22 -2.90
N VAL A 78 -23.80 -11.21 -3.76
CA VAL A 78 -23.82 -11.06 -5.21
C VAL A 78 -25.22 -11.39 -5.70
N ALA A 79 -25.87 -10.41 -6.34
CA ALA A 79 -27.11 -10.63 -7.06
C ALA A 79 -26.78 -11.05 -8.50
N ALA A 80 -27.00 -12.33 -8.83
CA ALA A 80 -26.95 -12.76 -10.23
C ALA A 80 -28.22 -12.29 -10.95
N ALA A 81 -28.11 -11.89 -12.21
CA ALA A 81 -29.23 -11.35 -13.00
C ALA A 81 -30.47 -12.28 -13.08
N SER A 82 -30.29 -13.58 -12.82
CA SER A 82 -31.34 -14.60 -12.82
C SER A 82 -31.85 -15.01 -11.43
N VAL A 83 -31.29 -14.47 -10.34
CA VAL A 83 -31.61 -14.89 -8.96
C VAL A 83 -32.06 -13.67 -8.16
N GLN A 84 -33.34 -13.65 -7.78
CA GLN A 84 -33.95 -12.58 -6.95
C GLN A 84 -33.39 -12.52 -5.53
N ILE A 85 -32.68 -13.55 -5.07
CA ILE A 85 -32.11 -13.65 -3.73
C ILE A 85 -30.58 -13.52 -3.83
N PRO A 86 -29.97 -12.46 -3.27
CA PRO A 86 -28.52 -12.32 -3.23
C PRO A 86 -27.86 -13.52 -2.56
N GLN A 87 -26.84 -14.08 -3.20
CA GLN A 87 -26.07 -15.21 -2.67
C GLN A 87 -24.72 -14.74 -2.15
N PRO A 88 -24.13 -15.41 -1.15
CA PRO A 88 -22.75 -15.15 -0.75
C PRO A 88 -21.78 -15.30 -1.94
N GLY A 89 -20.90 -14.33 -2.10
CA GLY A 89 -19.92 -14.29 -3.18
C GLY A 89 -18.75 -13.35 -2.90
N LEU A 90 -17.95 -13.10 -3.92
CA LEU A 90 -16.78 -12.24 -3.86
C LEU A 90 -16.94 -11.04 -4.78
N GLN A 91 -16.56 -9.87 -4.29
CA GLN A 91 -16.52 -8.63 -5.04
C GLN A 91 -15.07 -8.24 -5.29
N VAL A 92 -14.69 -8.03 -6.54
CA VAL A 92 -13.42 -7.41 -6.89
C VAL A 92 -13.53 -5.92 -6.62
N VAL A 93 -12.90 -5.46 -5.53
CA VAL A 93 -12.96 -4.07 -5.07
C VAL A 93 -11.80 -3.23 -5.60
N SER A 94 -10.69 -3.86 -5.95
CA SER A 94 -9.54 -3.17 -6.57
C SER A 94 -8.68 -4.15 -7.37
N THR A 95 -7.99 -3.62 -8.38
CA THR A 95 -6.93 -4.33 -9.11
C THR A 95 -5.66 -3.49 -9.02
N ILE A 96 -4.63 -4.04 -8.36
CA ILE A 96 -3.43 -3.34 -7.96
C ILE A 96 -2.24 -3.82 -8.81
N HIS A 97 -1.39 -2.88 -9.23
CA HIS A 97 -0.19 -3.13 -10.03
C HIS A 97 1.10 -2.60 -9.37
N ASP A 98 0.98 -2.13 -8.14
CA ASP A 98 2.09 -1.65 -7.33
C ASP A 98 1.91 -2.02 -5.85
N THR A 99 3.01 -2.12 -5.13
CA THR A 99 3.02 -2.23 -3.68
C THR A 99 3.87 -1.12 -3.09
N ILE A 100 3.63 -0.80 -1.82
CA ILE A 100 4.43 0.14 -1.05
C ILE A 100 5.35 -0.67 -0.14
N GLU A 101 6.65 -0.53 -0.35
CA GLU A 101 7.70 -1.06 0.53
C GLU A 101 8.07 0.01 1.57
N LEU A 102 8.32 -0.41 2.81
CA LEU A 102 8.74 0.47 3.90
C LEU A 102 10.24 0.31 4.15
N ILE A 103 11.01 1.37 3.88
CA ILE A 103 12.47 1.38 4.05
C ILE A 103 12.83 2.11 5.34
N PRO A 104 13.44 1.45 6.35
CA PRO A 104 13.81 2.12 7.59
C PRO A 104 14.70 3.35 7.36
N GLU A 105 14.32 4.48 7.94
CA GLU A 105 15.14 5.69 7.96
C GLU A 105 15.76 5.88 9.36
N PRO A 106 17.05 6.24 9.46
CA PRO A 106 17.63 6.61 10.73
C PRO A 106 16.96 7.91 11.23
N SER A 107 16.48 7.89 12.47
CA SER A 107 15.82 9.03 13.14
C SER A 107 16.70 10.29 13.23
N ASN A 108 18.02 10.13 13.10
CA ASN A 108 18.99 11.20 12.96
C ASN A 108 19.54 11.24 11.53
N LYS A 109 18.84 11.93 10.62
CA LYS A 109 19.54 12.54 9.48
C LYS A 109 20.23 13.80 10.01
N PRO A 110 21.57 13.84 10.20
CA PRO A 110 22.23 15.12 10.38
C PRO A 110 21.86 15.95 9.14
N ALA A 111 21.40 17.19 9.36
CA ALA A 111 21.13 18.14 8.30
C ALA A 111 22.27 18.02 7.28
N THR A 112 21.95 17.68 6.03
CA THR A 112 22.95 17.63 4.98
C THR A 112 23.52 19.04 4.88
N THR A 113 24.67 19.26 5.50
CA THR A 113 25.47 20.45 5.26
C THR A 113 25.69 20.45 3.77
N ALA A 114 25.14 21.46 3.10
CA ALA A 114 25.21 21.63 1.66
C ALA A 114 26.69 21.52 1.28
N LYS A 115 27.11 20.34 0.79
CA LYS A 115 28.46 20.15 0.29
C LYS A 115 28.61 21.14 -0.84
N GLY A 116 29.54 22.08 -0.64
CA GLY A 116 29.71 23.30 -1.43
C GLY A 116 29.44 23.10 -2.91
N LYS A 117 28.64 24.03 -3.44
CA LYS A 117 28.25 24.10 -4.86
C LYS A 117 29.47 23.81 -5.72
N TRP A 118 29.34 22.86 -6.64
CA TRP A 118 30.34 22.49 -7.64
C TRP A 118 31.11 23.72 -8.18
N HIS A 119 30.38 24.81 -8.46
CA HIS A 119 30.93 26.07 -8.93
C HIS A 119 32.06 26.67 -8.07
N GLU A 120 32.08 26.48 -6.75
CA GLU A 120 33.14 26.99 -5.87
C GLU A 120 34.45 26.19 -5.98
N ARG A 121 34.39 24.90 -6.33
CA ARG A 121 35.58 24.04 -6.41
C ARG A 121 36.38 24.24 -7.70
N PHE A 122 35.78 24.82 -8.75
CA PHE A 122 36.41 24.94 -10.07
C PHE A 122 36.55 26.38 -10.58
N ALA A 123 35.94 27.38 -9.94
CA ALA A 123 36.12 28.78 -10.34
C ALA A 123 37.43 29.41 -9.83
N LYS A 124 38.16 28.74 -8.92
CA LYS A 124 39.36 29.31 -8.26
C LYS A 124 40.66 29.10 -9.06
N GLY A 125 40.57 29.19 -10.38
CA GLY A 125 41.68 28.93 -11.30
C GLY A 125 41.50 29.67 -12.62
N ARG A 126 41.22 30.97 -12.57
CA ARG A 126 41.51 31.92 -13.65
C ARG A 126 41.90 33.26 -13.04
#